data_AF-A0A1W9U824-F1
#
_entry.id   AF-A0A1W9U824-F1
#
_cell.length_a   1.000
_cell.length_b   1.000
_cell.length_c   1.000
_cell.angle_alpha   90.00
_cell.angle_beta   90.00
_cell.angle_gamma   90.00
#
_symmetry.space_group_name_H-M   'P 1'
#
loop_
_entity.id
_entity.type
_entity.pdbx_description
1 polymer ?
#
loop_
_entity_poly.entity_id
_entity_poly.type
_entity_poly.pdbx_seq_one_letter_code
_entity_poly.pdbx_strand_id
1 'polypeptide(L)' 'MKVLDEDEMIINILIAEIKEVRRIIRDSVEAESEEGRIKIASRKDLIWLKRMRDSKQDRADIEKLEDEKDK' A
#
# COMPACT_ATOMS: atom_id res chain seq x y z
N MET A 1 0.40 -21.28 -3.60
CA MET A 1 1.39 -21.89 -2.71
C MET A 1 0.81 -21.82 -1.31
N LYS A 2 0.69 -22.96 -0.63
CA LYS A 2 0.18 -23.06 0.73
C LYS A 2 1.35 -23.52 1.58
N VAL A 3 1.76 -22.71 2.55
CA VAL A 3 2.63 -23.11 3.64
C VAL A 3 1.92 -22.65 4.92
N LEU A 4 1.86 -23.54 5.89
CA LEU A 4 1.21 -23.42 7.20
C LEU A 4 2.23 -24.00 8.18
N ASP A 5 2.98 -23.15 8.90
CA ASP A 5 3.65 -23.36 10.23
C ASP A 5 4.90 -22.51 10.52
N GLU A 6 5.06 -21.33 9.92
CA GLU A 6 5.92 -20.27 10.46
C GLU A 6 5.11 -18.96 10.50
N ASP A 7 5.40 -18.04 11.43
CA ASP A 7 4.82 -16.69 11.41
C ASP A 7 5.28 -15.97 10.13
N GLU A 8 4.57 -16.21 9.04
CA GLU A 8 4.94 -15.74 7.70
C GLU A 8 4.46 -14.29 7.51
N MET A 9 5.42 -13.39 7.27
CA MET A 9 5.14 -12.02 6.84
C MET A 9 5.38 -11.87 5.35
N ILE A 10 4.32 -11.56 4.60
CA ILE A 10 4.42 -11.28 3.16
C ILE A 10 4.72 -9.80 2.95
N ILE A 11 5.90 -9.52 2.39
CA ILE A 11 6.31 -8.16 2.01
C ILE A 11 6.23 -8.02 0.48
N ASN A 12 5.48 -7.03 0.02
CA ASN A 12 5.46 -6.65 -1.40
C ASN A 12 6.36 -5.44 -1.64
N ILE A 13 7.30 -5.56 -2.58
CA ILE A 13 8.20 -4.48 -2.97
C ILE A 13 7.81 -3.99 -4.36
N LEU A 14 7.54 -2.68 -4.48
CA LEU A 14 7.28 -2.02 -5.76
C LEU A 14 8.46 -1.09 -6.10
N ILE A 15 8.99 -1.22 -7.30
CA ILE A 15 10.06 -0.34 -7.81
C ILE A 15 9.42 0.83 -8.56
N ALA A 16 9.81 2.06 -8.22
CA ALA A 16 9.22 3.29 -8.74
C ALA A 16 9.71 3.65 -10.16
N GLU A 17 9.40 2.83 -11.15
CA GLU A 17 9.86 3.02 -12.52
C GLU A 17 9.14 4.19 -13.22
N ILE A 18 7.86 4.39 -12.90
CA ILE A 18 7.02 5.43 -13.50
C ILE A 18 6.95 6.69 -12.66
N LYS A 19 6.75 7.84 -13.34
CA LYS A 19 6.69 9.16 -12.72
C LYS A 19 5.61 9.26 -11.63
N GLU A 20 4.49 8.59 -11.83
CA GLU A 20 3.37 8.62 -10.89
C GLU A 20 3.71 7.97 -9.54
N VAL A 21 4.42 6.82 -9.55
CA VAL A 21 4.87 6.18 -8.30
C VAL A 21 5.87 7.07 -7.55
N ARG A 22 6.75 7.78 -8.27
CA ARG A 22 7.66 8.75 -7.65
C ARG A 22 6.92 9.96 -7.06
N ARG A 23 5.85 10.42 -7.73
CA ARG A 23 4.96 11.46 -7.19
C ARG A 23 4.38 11.00 -5.85
N ILE A 24 3.84 9.79 -5.79
CA ILE A 24 3.23 9.21 -4.58
C ILE A 24 4.24 9.11 -3.43
N ILE A 25 5.47 8.65 -3.70
CA ILE A 25 6.53 8.56 -2.68
C ILE A 25 6.93 9.94 -2.15
N ARG A 26 6.89 10.96 -3.00
CA ARG A 26 7.22 12.33 -2.58
C ARG A 26 6.07 12.95 -1.77
N ASP A 27 4.84 12.72 -2.20
CA ASP A 27 3.63 13.33 -1.61
C ASP A 27 3.13 12.53 -0.37
N SER A 28 3.78 11.42 -0.02
CA SER A 28 3.48 10.63 1.18
C SER A 28 3.67 11.43 2.47
N VAL A 29 2.84 11.17 3.47
CA VAL A 29 2.91 11.79 4.80
C VAL A 29 3.98 11.09 5.64
N GLU A 30 4.87 11.87 6.26
CA GLU A 30 5.80 11.34 7.26
C GLU A 30 5.08 11.17 8.61
N ALA A 31 5.29 10.02 9.25
CA ALA A 31 4.79 9.70 10.57
C ALA A 31 5.94 9.13 11.43
N GLU A 32 5.89 9.39 12.73
CA GLU A 32 6.82 8.80 13.70
C GLU A 32 6.27 7.44 14.17
N SER A 33 7.12 6.42 14.24
CA SER A 33 6.89 5.13 14.89
C SER A 33 7.97 4.87 15.95
N GLU A 34 7.80 3.82 16.76
CA GLU A 34 8.80 3.44 17.78
C GLU A 34 10.18 3.11 17.16
N GLU A 35 10.18 2.70 15.89
CA GLU A 35 11.32 2.28 15.09
C GLU A 35 11.87 3.40 14.19
N GLY A 36 11.24 4.58 14.20
CA GLY A 36 11.68 5.78 13.49
C GLY A 36 10.64 6.35 12.53
N ARG A 37 11.10 7.17 11.58
CA ARG A 37 10.21 7.84 10.63
C ARG A 37 9.81 6.92 9.50
N ILE A 38 8.50 6.82 9.29
CA ILE A 38 7.90 6.08 8.19
C ILE A 38 7.17 7.04 7.24
N LYS A 39 7.01 6.61 5.99
CA LYS A 39 6.25 7.33 4.96
C LYS A 39 4.99 6.56 4.62
N ILE A 40 3.84 7.23 4.73
CA ILE A 40 2.52 6.67 4.52
C ILE A 40 1.88 7.36 3.31
N ALA A 41 1.55 6.60 2.28
CA ALA A 41 0.84 7.14 1.12
C ALA A 41 -0.61 7.48 1.48
N SER A 42 -1.18 8.49 0.80
CA SER A 42 -2.59 8.82 0.98
C SER A 42 -3.47 7.65 0.55
N ARG A 43 -4.67 7.55 1.11
CA ARG A 43 -5.66 6.53 0.72
C ARG A 43 -5.92 6.52 -0.79
N LYS A 44 -6.06 7.71 -1.40
CA LYS A 44 -6.27 7.85 -2.85
C LYS A 44 -5.10 7.28 -3.64
N ASP A 45 -3.88 7.58 -3.23
CA ASP A 45 -2.67 7.07 -3.88
C ASP A 45 -2.49 5.56 -3.67
N LEU A 46 -2.85 5.03 -2.49
CA LEU A 46 -2.86 3.59 -2.23
C LEU A 46 -3.85 2.86 -3.16
N ILE A 47 -5.07 3.38 -3.33
CA ILE A 47 -6.04 2.83 -4.28
C ILE A 47 -5.48 2.87 -5.70
N TRP A 48 -4.83 3.97 -6.10
CA TRP A 48 -4.22 4.10 -7.41
C TRP A 48 -3.15 3.02 -7.67
N LEU A 49 -2.26 2.80 -6.71
CA LEU A 49 -1.23 1.75 -6.78
C LEU A 49 -1.84 0.35 -6.88
N LYS A 50 -2.89 0.06 -6.10
CA LYS A 50 -3.59 -1.22 -6.12
C LYS A 50 -4.29 -1.48 -7.46
N ARG A 51 -4.92 -0.45 -8.05
CA ARG A 51 -5.55 -0.53 -9.38
C ARG A 51 -4.54 -0.79 -10.49
N MET A 52 -3.32 -0.25 -10.38
CA MET A 52 -2.24 -0.51 -11.34
C MET A 52 -1.84 -1.99 -11.38
N ARG A 53 -1.85 -2.67 -10.23
CA ARG A 53 -1.45 -4.09 -10.10
C ARG A 53 -2.58 -5.07 -10.40
N ASP A 54 -3.83 -4.71 -10.10
CA ASP A 54 -5.06 -5.45 -10.39
C ASP A 54 -5.06 -6.94 -9.96
N SER A 55 -4.50 -7.25 -8.79
CA SER A 55 -4.58 -8.61 -8.23
C SER A 55 -5.93 -8.87 -7.53
N LYS A 56 -6.26 -10.14 -7.25
CA LYS A 56 -7.45 -10.51 -6.45
C LYS A 56 -7.43 -9.88 -5.05
N GLN A 57 -6.25 -9.78 -4.44
CA GLN A 57 -6.10 -9.12 -3.14
C GLN A 57 -6.30 -7.61 -3.25
N ASP A 58 -5.78 -6.98 -4.32
CA ASP A 58 -5.98 -5.55 -4.55
C ASP A 58 -7.45 -5.18 -4.67
N ARG A 59 -8.24 -5.98 -5.39
CA ARG A 59 -9.68 -5.72 -5.56
C ARG A 59 -10.41 -5.73 -4.21
N ALA A 60 -10.14 -6.74 -3.38
CA ALA A 60 -10.72 -6.83 -2.03
C ALA A 60 -10.25 -5.69 -1.11
N ASP A 61 -8.98 -5.29 -1.21
CA ASP A 61 -8.45 -4.17 -0.44
C ASP A 61 -9.04 -2.84 -0.90
N ILE A 62 -9.21 -2.62 -2.21
CA ILE A 62 -9.82 -1.41 -2.78
C ILE A 62 -11.26 -1.29 -2.30
N GLU A 63 -12.05 -2.37 -2.32
CA GLU A 63 -13.43 -2.37 -1.85
C GLU A 63 -13.52 -1.88 -0.39
N LYS A 64 -12.70 -2.46 0.51
CA LYS A 64 -12.60 -2.00 1.90
C LYS A 64 -12.15 -0.54 2.01
N LEU A 65 -11.11 -0.20 1.25
CA LEU A 65 -10.57 1.16 1.16
C LEU A 65 -11.48 2.11 0.38
N GLU A 66 -12.64 1.74 -0.13
CA GLU A 66 -13.62 2.67 -0.70
C GLU A 66 -14.83 2.79 0.24
N ASP A 67 -15.17 1.72 0.96
CA ASP A 67 -16.27 1.66 1.92
C ASP A 67 -16.01 2.39 3.24
N GLU A 68 -14.75 2.50 3.69
CA GLU A 68 -14.44 3.29 4.87
C GLU A 68 -14.81 4.76 4.62
N LYS A 69 -15.69 5.35 5.41
CA LYS A 69 -15.88 6.81 5.32
C LYS A 69 -14.69 7.50 5.97
N ASP A 70 -14.16 8.53 5.32
CA ASP A 70 -13.18 9.43 5.93
C ASP A 70 -13.81 9.95 7.23
N LYS A 71 -13.36 9.41 8.37
CA LYS A 71 -13.84 9.76 9.72
C LYS A 71 -13.08 10.96 10.25
#